data_AF-A0A4Q1SGX5-F1
#
_entry.id   AF-A0A4Q1SGX5-F1
#
_cell.length_a   1.000
_cell.length_b   1.000
_cell.length_c   1.000
_cell.angle_alpha   90.00
_cell.angle_beta   90.00
_cell.angle_gamma   90.00
#
_symmetry.space_group_name_H-M   'P 1'
#
loop_
_entity.id
_entity.type
_entity.pdbx_description
1 polymer ?
#
loop_
_entity_poly.entity_id
_entity_poly.type
_entity_poly.pdbx_seq_one_letter_code
_entity_poly.pdbx_strand_id
1 'polypeptide(L)'
;MYGRRTFLILFRKIHLYLGVFCAPALLFFAFTGALQTFSLHETTRGSDYRPPHWAQVLAQLHKKQTINVPQRKAPAGSSNTEAKQTGLASTSEGMRTHHRLPMQIFFLVISVGLMLSTLTGLYMTWVYERNPVLLAALFLAGIAIPLMLTMV
;
A
#
# COMPACT_ATOMS: atom_id res chain seq x y z
N MET A 1 -37.14 -20.71 10.48
CA MET A 1 -35.69 -21.01 10.64
C MET A 1 -34.90 -21.07 9.31
N TYR A 2 -35.50 -20.83 8.13
CA TYR A 2 -34.79 -20.90 6.83
C TYR A 2 -33.89 -19.68 6.52
N GLY A 3 -34.26 -18.47 6.97
CA GLY A 3 -33.53 -17.25 6.63
C GLY A 3 -32.05 -17.26 7.05
N ARG A 4 -31.75 -17.69 8.30
CA ARG A 4 -30.38 -17.66 8.85
C ARG A 4 -29.38 -18.47 8.01
N ARG A 5 -29.80 -19.62 7.48
CA ARG A 5 -28.93 -20.48 6.65
C ARG A 5 -28.65 -19.84 5.29
N THR A 6 -29.67 -19.27 4.65
CA THR A 6 -29.53 -18.57 3.37
C THR A 6 -28.60 -17.36 3.50
N PHE A 7 -28.72 -16.58 4.58
CA PHE A 7 -27.82 -15.46 4.84
C PHE A 7 -26.37 -15.91 4.98
N LEU A 8 -26.07 -16.94 5.78
CA LEU A 8 -24.70 -17.44 5.95
C LEU A 8 -24.09 -17.92 4.62
N ILE A 9 -24.87 -18.60 3.78
CA ILE A 9 -24.42 -19.04 2.45
C ILE A 9 -24.14 -17.84 1.54
N LEU A 10 -25.01 -16.83 1.56
CA LEU A 10 -24.84 -15.61 0.78
C LEU A 10 -23.58 -14.84 1.20
N PHE A 11 -23.41 -14.58 2.50
CA PHE A 11 -22.23 -13.89 3.03
C PHE A 11 -20.94 -14.64 2.68
N ARG A 12 -20.94 -15.97 2.79
CA ARG A 12 -19.77 -16.77 2.38
C ARG A 12 -19.45 -16.60 0.89
N LYS A 13 -20.47 -16.63 0.02
CA LYS A 13 -20.27 -16.42 -1.42
C LYS A 13 -19.79 -15.01 -1.74
N ILE A 14 -20.38 -13.99 -1.13
CA ILE A 14 -19.95 -12.59 -1.31
C ILE A 14 -18.51 -12.43 -0.85
N HIS A 15 -18.17 -12.91 0.34
CA HIS A 15 -16.81 -12.82 0.88
C HIS A 15 -15.80 -13.56 -0.01
N LEU A 16 -16.16 -14.72 -0.56
CA LEU A 16 -15.32 -15.47 -1.49
C LEU A 16 -15.06 -14.69 -2.78
N TYR A 17 -16.09 -14.25 -3.49
CA TYR A 17 -15.90 -13.56 -4.77
C TYR A 17 -15.30 -12.18 -4.59
N LEU A 18 -15.80 -11.39 -3.65
CA LEU A 18 -15.25 -10.06 -3.36
C LEU A 18 -13.82 -10.17 -2.82
N GLY A 19 -13.54 -11.17 -1.99
CA GLY A 19 -12.20 -11.42 -1.47
C GLY A 19 -11.20 -11.73 -2.58
N VAL A 20 -11.54 -12.62 -3.52
CA VAL A 20 -10.66 -12.94 -4.66
C VAL A 20 -10.47 -11.74 -5.60
N PHE A 21 -11.53 -10.98 -5.86
CA PHE A 21 -11.45 -9.76 -6.66
C PHE A 21 -10.53 -8.71 -6.02
N CYS A 22 -10.65 -8.49 -4.71
CA CYS A 22 -9.87 -7.49 -3.97
C CYS A 22 -8.46 -7.97 -3.59
N ALA A 23 -8.18 -9.27 -3.65
CA ALA A 23 -6.92 -9.86 -3.19
C ALA A 23 -5.67 -9.24 -3.84
N PRO A 24 -5.59 -8.98 -5.16
CA PRO A 24 -4.43 -8.33 -5.75
C PRO A 24 -4.15 -6.95 -5.16
N ALA A 25 -5.20 -6.15 -4.92
CA ALA A 25 -5.08 -4.83 -4.32
C ALA A 25 -4.65 -4.94 -2.85
N LEU A 26 -5.23 -5.86 -2.07
CA LEU A 26 -4.83 -6.08 -0.67
C LEU A 26 -3.35 -6.49 -0.55
N LEU A 27 -2.89 -7.39 -1.42
CA LEU A 27 -1.49 -7.80 -1.47
C LEU A 27 -0.58 -6.63 -1.87
N PHE A 28 -0.98 -5.86 -2.89
CA PHE A 28 -0.26 -4.67 -3.31
C PHE A 28 -0.15 -3.65 -2.16
N PHE A 29 -1.26 -3.29 -1.51
CA PHE A 29 -1.31 -2.31 -0.43
C PHE A 29 -0.51 -2.77 0.79
N ALA A 30 -0.60 -4.04 1.18
CA ALA A 30 0.18 -4.57 2.28
C ALA A 30 1.68 -4.49 1.96
N PHE A 31 2.10 -5.08 0.83
CA PHE A 31 3.51 -5.09 0.44
C PHE A 31 4.10 -3.69 0.31
N THR A 32 3.43 -2.80 -0.41
CA THR A 32 3.91 -1.42 -0.62
C THR A 32 3.78 -0.56 0.63
N GLY A 33 2.80 -0.83 1.52
CA GLY A 33 2.69 -0.21 2.84
C GLY A 33 3.85 -0.58 3.77
N ALA A 34 4.33 -1.82 3.73
CA ALA A 34 5.56 -2.22 4.43
C ALA A 34 6.78 -1.45 3.89
N LEU A 35 6.94 -1.35 2.56
CA LEU A 35 8.03 -0.59 1.95
C LEU A 35 8.03 0.89 2.37
N GLN A 36 6.85 1.52 2.46
CA GLN A 36 6.68 2.90 2.92
C GLN A 36 7.00 3.06 4.41
N THR A 37 6.60 2.10 5.25
CA THR A 37 6.84 2.14 6.70
C THR A 37 8.34 2.23 7.03
N PHE A 38 9.17 1.54 6.25
CA PHE A 38 10.63 1.56 6.38
C PHE A 38 11.34 2.57 5.45
N SER A 39 10.58 3.41 4.74
CA SER A 39 11.12 4.39 3.77
C SER A 39 12.04 3.77 2.70
N LEU A 40 11.83 2.48 2.36
CA LEU A 40 12.64 1.75 1.38
C LEU A 40 12.45 2.27 -0.06
N HIS A 41 11.49 3.17 -0.28
CA HIS A 41 11.26 3.85 -1.55
C HIS A 41 11.95 5.22 -1.64
N GLU A 42 12.61 5.72 -0.59
CA GLU A 42 13.36 6.99 -0.60
C GLU A 42 14.81 6.79 -0.17
N THR A 43 15.69 7.69 -0.62
CA THR A 43 17.06 7.76 -0.10
C THR A 43 17.04 8.35 1.30
N THR A 44 17.42 7.58 2.31
CA THR A 44 17.58 8.10 3.68
C THR A 44 18.77 9.07 3.73
N ARG A 45 18.61 10.19 4.42
CA ARG A 45 19.67 11.21 4.57
C ARG A 45 20.90 10.59 5.26
N GLY A 46 22.01 10.51 4.54
CA GLY A 46 23.26 9.90 5.03
C GLY A 46 23.47 8.43 4.66
N SER A 47 22.60 7.84 3.84
CA SER A 47 22.79 6.50 3.28
C SER A 47 23.08 6.57 1.78
N ASP A 48 24.04 5.77 1.31
CA ASP A 48 24.30 5.54 -0.12
C ASP A 48 23.23 4.66 -0.79
N TYR A 49 22.21 4.23 -0.04
CA TYR A 49 21.11 3.45 -0.56
C TYR A 49 20.34 4.21 -1.65
N ARG A 50 20.34 3.64 -2.85
CA ARG A 50 19.56 4.11 -4.00
C ARG A 50 18.36 3.18 -4.19
N PRO A 51 17.13 3.64 -3.90
CA PRO A 51 15.96 2.80 -4.06
C PRO A 51 15.77 2.45 -5.54
N PRO A 52 15.53 1.16 -5.87
CA PRO A 52 15.35 0.76 -7.26
C PRO A 52 14.09 1.42 -7.85
N HIS A 53 14.10 1.68 -9.15
CA HIS A 53 13.04 2.45 -9.81
C HIS A 53 11.64 1.84 -9.62
N TRP A 54 11.53 0.51 -9.64
CA TRP A 54 10.27 -0.19 -9.40
C TRP A 54 9.68 0.13 -8.01
N ALA A 55 10.50 0.25 -6.96
CA ALA A 55 10.02 0.54 -5.61
C ALA A 55 9.46 1.97 -5.50
N GLN A 56 10.08 2.92 -6.21
CA GLN A 56 9.61 4.31 -6.27
C GLN A 56 8.27 4.40 -7.02
N VAL A 57 8.13 3.70 -8.15
CA VAL A 57 6.88 3.64 -8.92
C VAL A 57 5.75 3.02 -8.09
N LEU A 58 6.01 1.89 -7.43
CA LEU A 58 5.00 1.24 -6.58
C LEU A 58 4.58 2.13 -5.40
N ALA A 59 5.51 2.88 -4.80
CA ALA A 59 5.19 3.81 -3.73
C ALA A 59 4.35 5.00 -4.22
N GLN A 60 4.64 5.54 -5.42
CA GLN A 60 3.80 6.58 -6.04
C GLN A 60 2.42 6.03 -6.38
N LEU A 61 2.34 4.81 -6.92
CA LEU A 61 1.06 4.19 -7.23
C LEU A 61 0.21 3.98 -5.97
N HIS A 62 0.82 3.53 -4.87
CA HIS A 62 0.12 3.39 -3.57
C HIS A 62 -0.36 4.74 -3.03
N LYS A 63 0.51 5.76 -3.02
CA LYS A 63 0.22 7.03 -2.33
C LYS A 63 -0.59 8.02 -3.17
N LYS A 64 -0.31 8.07 -4.47
CA LYS A 64 -0.75 9.11 -5.39
C LYS A 64 -1.52 8.56 -6.60
N GLN A 65 -1.69 7.24 -6.68
CA GLN A 65 -2.43 6.59 -7.79
C GLN A 65 -1.86 6.97 -9.17
N THR A 66 -0.56 7.31 -9.23
CA THR A 66 0.15 7.69 -10.44
C THR A 66 1.46 6.94 -10.57
N ILE A 67 1.88 6.71 -11.81
CA ILE A 67 3.14 6.04 -12.16
C ILE A 67 4.28 7.07 -12.31
N ASN A 68 3.93 8.36 -12.46
CA ASN A 68 4.92 9.41 -12.64
C ASN A 68 5.69 9.66 -11.33
N VAL A 69 6.96 9.23 -11.31
CA VAL A 69 7.88 9.49 -10.21
C VAL A 69 8.50 10.88 -10.41
N PRO A 70 8.21 11.86 -9.54
CA PRO A 70 8.80 13.18 -9.67
C PRO A 70 10.33 13.08 -9.58
N GLN A 71 11.02 13.60 -10.59
CA GLN A 71 12.47 13.74 -10.54
C GLN A 71 12.81 14.72 -9.41
N ARG A 72 13.38 14.21 -8.31
CA ARG A 72 13.85 15.05 -7.21
C ARG A 72 14.94 15.97 -7.76
N LYS A 73 14.61 17.25 -7.96
CA LYS A 73 15.59 18.28 -8.28
C LYS A 73 16.65 18.24 -7.18
N ALA A 74 17.91 18.02 -7.55
CA ALA A 74 19.02 18.10 -6.60
C ALA A 74 18.88 19.43 -5.84
N PRO A 75 19.04 19.45 -4.51
CA PRO A 75 18.97 20.71 -3.78
C PRO A 75 20.00 21.64 -4.43
N ALA A 76 19.51 22.73 -5.02
CA ALA A 76 20.37 23.76 -5.58
C ALA A 76 21.36 24.14 -4.48
N GLY A 77 22.65 24.03 -4.80
CA GLY A 77 23.71 24.43 -3.90
C GLY A 77 23.45 25.84 -3.38
N SER A 78 23.64 25.98 -2.07
CA SER A 78 23.97 27.22 -1.37
C SER A 78 24.25 28.43 -2.26
N SER A 79 23.29 29.35 -2.35
CA SER A 79 23.59 30.78 -2.43
C SER A 79 22.40 31.54 -1.85
N ASN A 80 22.69 32.30 -0.78
CA ASN A 80 21.75 33.16 -0.07
C ASN A 80 21.14 34.20 -1.01
N THR A 81 19.85 34.48 -0.87
CA THR A 81 19.33 35.86 -0.77
C THR A 81 17.95 35.81 -0.12
N GLU A 82 17.82 36.58 0.95
CA GLU A 82 16.64 36.78 1.77
C GLU A 82 15.50 37.45 0.99
N ALA A 83 14.27 36.96 1.18
CA ALA A 83 13.04 37.76 1.05
C ALA A 83 11.91 37.15 1.89
N LYS A 84 12.01 37.38 3.20
CA LYS A 84 10.93 37.68 4.17
C LYS A 84 9.49 37.29 3.79
N GLN A 85 8.93 36.32 4.51
CA GLN A 85 7.57 36.43 5.04
C GLN A 85 7.57 36.17 6.54
N THR A 86 7.38 37.26 7.27
CA THR A 86 7.08 37.35 8.69
C THR A 86 5.76 36.65 9.02
N GLY A 87 5.83 35.64 9.88
CA GLY A 87 4.71 35.08 10.63
C GLY A 87 5.24 34.71 12.02
N LEU A 88 4.52 35.14 13.04
CA LEU A 88 4.86 35.16 14.47
C LEU A 88 5.58 33.91 15.00
N ALA A 89 6.45 34.16 15.98
CA ALA A 89 7.09 33.20 16.87
C ALA A 89 6.18 32.00 17.22
N SER A 90 6.44 30.85 16.62
CA SER A 90 6.16 29.58 17.27
C SER A 90 7.26 29.37 18.31
N THR A 91 6.90 29.68 19.56
CA THR A 91 7.54 29.19 20.77
C THR A 91 8.23 27.86 20.53
N SER A 92 9.48 27.77 20.98
CA SER A 92 10.22 26.53 21.20
C SER A 92 9.38 25.54 22.01
N GLU A 93 8.51 24.77 21.33
CA GLU A 93 7.96 23.55 21.87
C GLU A 93 9.06 22.49 21.75
N GLY A 94 9.47 21.96 22.91
CA GLY A 94 10.50 20.94 23.01
C GLY A 94 10.32 19.86 21.96
N MET A 95 11.39 19.63 21.19
CA MET A 95 11.49 18.59 20.19
C MET A 95 11.23 17.23 20.86
N ARG A 96 9.97 16.82 20.93
CA ARG A 96 9.62 15.43 21.24
C ARG A 96 10.12 14.63 20.05
N THR A 97 11.29 14.02 20.20
CA THR A 97 11.80 12.96 19.33
C THR A 97 10.76 11.83 19.39
N HIS A 98 9.74 11.92 18.55
CA HIS A 98 8.69 10.92 18.48
C HIS A 98 9.35 9.62 18.03
N HIS A 99 9.53 8.67 18.95
CA HIS A 99 10.10 7.36 18.65
C HIS A 99 9.19 6.66 17.64
N ARG A 100 9.59 6.64 16.37
CA ARG A 100 8.80 6.05 15.27
C ARG A 100 8.78 4.52 15.30
N LEU A 101 9.68 3.91 16.08
CA LEU A 101 9.90 2.47 16.11
C LEU A 101 8.67 1.64 16.50
N PRO A 102 7.90 1.96 17.57
CA PRO A 102 6.73 1.15 17.94
C PRO A 102 5.67 1.12 16.83
N MET A 103 5.43 2.26 16.19
CA MET A 103 4.48 2.37 15.07
C MET A 103 4.96 1.58 13.85
N GLN A 104 6.26 1.65 13.53
CA GLN A 104 6.82 0.89 12.41
C GLN A 104 6.69 -0.63 12.61
N ILE A 105 6.96 -1.12 13.82
CA ILE A 105 6.81 -2.54 14.17
C ILE A 105 5.34 -2.95 14.05
N PHE A 106 4.42 -2.15 14.59
CA PHE A 106 2.99 -2.43 14.49
C PHE A 106 2.53 -2.54 13.03
N PHE A 107 2.88 -1.55 12.19
CA PHE A 107 2.51 -1.59 10.77
C PHE A 107 3.17 -2.76 10.02
N LEU A 108 4.40 -3.14 10.36
CA LEU A 108 5.03 -4.35 9.81
C LEU A 108 4.23 -5.61 10.16
N VAL A 109 3.83 -5.77 11.43
CA VAL A 109 3.01 -6.91 11.86
C VAL A 109 1.68 -6.93 11.12
N ILE A 110 1.01 -5.79 11.00
CA ILE A 110 -0.27 -5.68 10.26
C ILE A 110 -0.09 -6.02 8.78
N SER A 111 0.97 -5.52 8.13
CA SER A 111 1.25 -5.81 6.73
C SER A 111 1.51 -7.30 6.50
N VAL A 112 2.36 -7.93 7.33
CA VAL A 112 2.66 -9.36 7.23
C VAL A 112 1.40 -10.19 7.52
N GLY A 113 0.64 -9.85 8.55
CA GLY A 113 -0.62 -10.51 8.89
C GLY A 113 -1.65 -10.41 7.77
N LEU A 114 -1.79 -9.23 7.15
CA LEU A 114 -2.71 -9.02 6.03
C LEU A 114 -2.27 -9.80 4.78
N MET A 115 -0.98 -9.82 4.45
CA MET A 115 -0.46 -10.63 3.35
C MET A 115 -0.71 -12.12 3.58
N LEU A 116 -0.34 -12.65 4.74
CA LEU A 116 -0.54 -14.06 5.07
C LEU A 116 -2.02 -14.43 5.08
N SER A 117 -2.89 -13.58 5.64
CA SER A 117 -4.33 -13.79 5.63
C SER A 117 -4.90 -13.82 4.20
N THR A 118 -4.45 -12.90 3.33
CA THR A 118 -4.91 -12.85 1.94
C THR A 118 -4.40 -14.05 1.14
N LEU A 119 -3.13 -14.43 1.29
CA LEU A 119 -2.53 -15.58 0.61
C LEU A 119 -3.18 -16.89 1.05
N THR A 120 -3.41 -17.08 2.35
CA THR A 120 -4.10 -18.28 2.85
C THR A 120 -5.56 -18.31 2.40
N GLY A 121 -6.27 -17.18 2.40
CA GLY A 121 -7.63 -17.09 1.85
C GLY A 121 -7.69 -17.44 0.36
N LEU A 122 -6.73 -16.97 -0.44
CA LEU A 122 -6.63 -17.30 -1.86
C LEU A 122 -6.29 -18.78 -2.08
N TYR A 123 -5.37 -19.34 -1.30
CA TYR A 123 -5.03 -20.76 -1.32
C TYR A 123 -6.25 -21.64 -1.01
N MET A 124 -6.97 -21.35 0.08
CA MET A 124 -8.17 -22.09 0.45
C MET A 124 -9.23 -22.01 -0.65
N THR A 125 -9.44 -20.82 -1.22
CA THR A 125 -10.42 -20.64 -2.31
C THR A 125 -10.02 -21.41 -3.57
N TRP A 126 -8.73 -21.41 -3.93
CA TRP A 126 -8.21 -22.15 -5.08
C TRP A 126 -8.35 -23.67 -4.91
N VAL A 127 -8.07 -24.20 -3.72
CA VAL A 127 -8.10 -25.65 -3.45
C VAL A 127 -9.53 -26.19 -3.31
N TYR A 128 -10.44 -25.44 -2.68
CA TYR A 128 -11.76 -25.96 -2.31
C TYR A 128 -12.90 -25.58 -3.27
N GLU A 129 -12.70 -24.62 -4.18
CA GLU A 129 -13.76 -24.19 -5.09
C GLU A 129 -13.81 -25.06 -6.37
N ARG A 130 -15.02 -25.31 -6.86
CA ARG A 130 -15.22 -26.19 -8.03
C ARG A 130 -14.87 -25.55 -9.37
N ASN A 131 -14.82 -24.22 -9.45
CA ASN A 131 -14.61 -23.48 -10.69
C ASN A 131 -13.39 -22.55 -10.58
N PRO A 132 -12.16 -23.08 -10.75
CA PRO A 132 -10.94 -22.28 -10.64
C PRO A 132 -10.80 -21.24 -11.76
N VAL A 133 -11.44 -21.46 -12.92
CA VAL A 133 -11.40 -20.53 -14.06
C VAL A 133 -12.12 -19.23 -13.72
N LEU A 134 -13.30 -19.29 -13.12
CA LEU A 134 -14.04 -18.10 -12.68
C LEU A 134 -13.22 -17.31 -11.65
N LEU A 135 -12.57 -18.00 -10.71
CA LEU A 135 -11.74 -17.37 -9.68
C LEU A 135 -10.49 -16.72 -10.28
N ALA A 136 -9.82 -17.41 -11.21
CA ALA A 136 -8.68 -16.86 -11.94
C ALA A 136 -9.09 -15.60 -12.73
N ALA A 137 -10.22 -15.66 -13.44
CA ALA A 137 -10.76 -14.51 -14.17
C ALA A 137 -11.07 -13.33 -13.23
N LEU A 138 -11.63 -13.61 -12.04
CA LEU A 138 -11.97 -12.57 -11.06
C LEU A 138 -10.71 -11.95 -10.41
N PHE A 139 -9.70 -12.77 -10.11
CA PHE A 139 -8.39 -12.29 -9.64
C PHE A 139 -7.71 -11.42 -10.71
N LEU A 140 -7.69 -11.88 -11.97
CA LEU A 140 -7.15 -11.12 -13.09
C LEU A 140 -7.93 -9.82 -13.33
N ALA A 141 -9.25 -9.83 -13.19
CA ALA A 141 -10.07 -8.62 -13.26
C ALA A 141 -9.69 -7.61 -12.17
N GLY A 142 -9.38 -8.09 -10.96
CA GLY A 142 -8.87 -7.27 -9.86
C GLY A 142 -7.53 -6.58 -10.15
N ILE A 143 -6.72 -7.12 -11.07
CA ILE A 143 -5.48 -6.49 -11.57
C ILE A 143 -5.78 -5.58 -12.75
N ALA A 144 -6.54 -6.08 -13.74
CA ALA A 144 -6.76 -5.41 -15.01
C ALA A 144 -7.58 -4.12 -14.86
N ILE A 145 -8.63 -4.11 -14.03
CA ILE A 145 -9.51 -2.95 -13.89
C ILE A 145 -8.75 -1.73 -13.34
N PRO A 146 -8.00 -1.81 -12.22
CA PRO A 146 -7.21 -0.68 -11.74
C PRO A 146 -6.21 -0.17 -12.79
N LEU A 147 -5.53 -1.07 -13.52
CA LEU A 147 -4.58 -0.68 -14.56
C LEU A 147 -5.25 0.07 -15.71
N MET A 148 -6.42 -0.40 -16.17
CA MET A 148 -7.19 0.30 -17.19
C MET A 148 -7.64 1.67 -16.72
N LEU A 149 -7.99 1.83 -15.44
CA LEU A 149 -8.35 3.11 -14.84
C LEU A 149 -7.18 4.09 -14.72
N THR A 150 -5.92 3.63 -14.77
CA THR A 150 -4.77 4.55 -14.82
C THR A 150 -4.52 5.16 -16.20
N MET A 151 -5.20 4.66 -17.23
CA MET A 151 -5.03 5.08 -18.63
C MET A 151 -6.06 6.13 -19.08
N VAL A 152 -7.06 6.42 -18.24
CA VAL A 152 -8.10 7.44 -18.49
C VAL A 152 -7.81 8.69 -17.67
#